data_AF-A0A7K3ELT6-F1
#
_entry.id   AF-A0A7K3ELT6-F1
#
_cell.length_a   1.000
_cell.length_b   1.000
_cell.length_c   1.000
_cell.angle_alpha   90.00
_cell.angle_beta   90.00
_cell.angle_gamma   90.00
#
_symmetry.space_group_name_H-M   'P 1'
#
loop_
_entity.id
_entity.type
_entity.pdbx_description
1 polymer ?
#
loop_
_entity_poly.entity_id
_entity_poly.type
_entity_poly.pdbx_seq_one_letter_code
_entity_poly.pdbx_strand_id
1 'polypeptide(L)'
;MGIESDQVVYEYLSRVGDVAQQRQLPSAARMRLVSELRNEIDRHRARTTVDSPAAVRRILDRLGSPDDLVDAAGGASGVRRAPV
;
A
#
# COMPACT_ATOMS: atom_id res chain seq x y z
N MET A 1 -2.73 16.45 16.30
CA MET A 1 -3.86 15.64 15.79
C MET A 1 -3.37 14.89 14.55
N GLY A 2 -2.62 13.78 14.74
CA GLY A 2 -2.19 12.89 13.65
C GLY A 2 -3.00 11.59 13.57
N ILE A 3 -3.89 11.36 14.55
CA ILE A 3 -4.69 10.13 14.69
C ILE A 3 -5.67 9.96 13.52
N GLU A 4 -6.29 11.04 13.04
CA GLU A 4 -7.18 11.00 11.88
C GLU A 4 -6.43 10.69 10.59
N SER A 5 -5.23 11.26 10.43
CA SER A 5 -4.33 10.97 9.30
C SER A 5 -3.91 9.50 9.30
N ASP A 6 -3.56 8.97 10.48
CA ASP A 6 -3.23 7.55 10.66
C ASP A 6 -4.42 6.64 10.36
N GLN A 7 -5.64 7.05 10.70
CA GLN A 7 -6.85 6.29 10.36
C GLN A 7 -7.07 6.18 8.86
N VAL A 8 -6.83 7.25 8.10
CA VAL A 8 -6.91 7.22 6.63
C VAL A 8 -5.87 6.25 6.04
N VAL A 9 -4.64 6.24 6.58
CA VAL A 9 -3.61 5.28 6.17
C VAL A 9 -4.03 3.84 6.48
N TYR A 10 -4.55 3.61 7.69
CA TYR A 10 -5.00 2.30 8.13
C TYR A 10 -6.14 1.76 7.26
N GLU A 11 -7.15 2.57 6.97
CA GLU A 11 -8.27 2.20 6.08
C GLU A 11 -7.76 1.79 4.70
N TYR A 12 -6.82 2.55 4.14
CA TYR A 12 -6.23 2.24 2.84
C TYR A 12 -5.45 0.92 2.86
N LEU A 13 -4.57 0.72 3.85
CA LEU A 13 -3.78 -0.52 3.99
C LEU A 13 -4.67 -1.74 4.26
N SER A 14 -5.73 -1.59 5.05
CA SER A 14 -6.73 -2.65 5.27
C SER A 14 -7.35 -3.07 3.95
N ARG A 15 -7.79 -2.09 3.15
CA ARG A 15 -8.38 -2.35 1.84
C ARG A 15 -7.41 -3.03 0.86
N VAL A 16 -6.13 -2.63 0.85
CA VAL A 16 -5.09 -3.33 0.08
C VAL A 16 -4.94 -4.78 0.55
N GLY A 17 -4.94 -5.00 1.86
CA GLY A 17 -4.88 -6.35 2.45
C GLY A 17 -6.05 -7.24 2.03
N ASP A 18 -7.27 -6.69 2.08
CA ASP A 18 -8.50 -7.38 1.67
C ASP A 18 -8.47 -7.74 0.18
N VAL A 19 -8.08 -6.79 -0.68
CA VAL A 19 -7.97 -7.04 -2.13
C VAL A 19 -6.87 -8.05 -2.43
N ALA A 20 -5.71 -7.95 -1.77
CA ALA A 20 -4.63 -8.93 -1.91
C ALA A 20 -5.08 -10.34 -1.51
N GLN A 21 -5.91 -10.45 -0.46
CA GLN A 21 -6.50 -11.73 -0.06
C GLN A 21 -7.52 -12.24 -1.09
N GLN A 22 -8.39 -11.38 -1.61
CA GLN A 22 -9.37 -11.75 -2.66
C GLN A 22 -8.69 -12.22 -3.95
N ARG A 23 -7.58 -11.59 -4.34
CA ARG A 23 -6.77 -11.98 -5.50
C ARG A 23 -5.85 -13.18 -5.22
N GLN A 24 -5.98 -13.81 -4.05
CA GLN A 24 -5.21 -14.99 -3.64
C GLN A 24 -3.68 -14.77 -3.68
N LEU A 25 -3.21 -13.54 -3.43
CA LEU A 25 -1.78 -13.28 -3.36
C LEU A 25 -1.14 -14.11 -2.24
N PRO A 26 0.05 -14.69 -2.47
CA PRO A 26 0.79 -15.37 -1.43
C PRO A 26 0.98 -14.47 -0.21
N SER A 27 0.83 -14.99 1.01
CA SER A 27 0.96 -14.21 2.25
C SER A 27 2.26 -13.42 2.32
N ALA A 28 3.37 -14.00 1.84
CA ALA A 28 4.67 -13.32 1.78
C ALA A 28 4.68 -12.13 0.80
N ALA A 29 4.00 -12.23 -0.34
CA ALA A 29 3.85 -11.12 -1.29
C ALA A 29 2.93 -10.03 -0.73
N ARG A 30 1.82 -10.41 -0.09
CA ARG A 30 0.92 -9.48 0.59
C ARG A 30 1.62 -8.71 1.71
N MET A 31 2.38 -9.39 2.58
CA MET A 31 3.14 -8.75 3.65
C MET A 31 4.18 -7.77 3.11
N ARG A 32 4.90 -8.15 2.04
CA ARG A 32 5.84 -7.24 1.37
C ARG A 32 5.12 -6.02 0.81
N LEU A 33 4.02 -6.20 0.09
CA LEU A 33 3.24 -5.10 -0.47
C LEU A 33 2.79 -4.10 0.61
N VAL A 34 2.19 -4.58 1.69
CA VAL A 34 1.74 -3.72 2.79
C VAL A 34 2.92 -2.98 3.45
N SER A 35 4.05 -3.65 3.65
CA SER A 35 5.24 -3.02 4.23
C SER A 35 5.84 -1.94 3.32
N GLU A 36 5.94 -2.20 2.02
CA GLU A 36 6.45 -1.23 1.04
C GLU A 36 5.53 0.00 0.96
N LEU A 37 4.21 -0.20 0.89
CA LEU A 37 3.25 0.90 0.86
C LEU A 37 3.30 1.74 2.13
N ARG A 38 3.42 1.12 3.31
CA ARG A 38 3.59 1.85 4.56
C ARG A 38 4.84 2.72 4.54
N ASN A 39 5.97 2.18 4.08
CA ASN A 39 7.23 2.92 3.97
C ASN A 39 7.15 4.06 2.94
N GLU A 40 6.45 3.87 1.83
CA GLU A 40 6.21 4.91 0.81
C GLU A 40 5.38 6.06 1.38
N ILE A 41 4.27 5.74 2.06
CA ILE A 41 3.40 6.71 2.72
C ILE A 41 4.18 7.50 3.78
N ASP A 42 4.93 6.81 4.64
CA ASP A 42 5.72 7.45 5.71
C ASP A 42 6.80 8.37 5.11
N ARG A 43 7.46 7.97 4.01
CA ARG A 43 8.40 8.82 3.27
C ARG A 43 7.73 10.09 2.70
N HIS A 44 6.52 9.97 2.18
CA HIS A 44 5.77 11.14 1.68
C HIS A 44 5.29 12.06 2.81
N ARG A 45 4.84 11.49 3.93
CA ARG A 45 4.45 12.24 5.13
C ARG A 45 5.63 13.00 5.71
N ALA A 46 6.80 12.40 5.79
CA ALA A 46 8.03 13.05 6.26
C ALA A 46 8.43 14.29 5.43
N ARG A 47 8.05 14.34 4.15
CA ARG A 47 8.29 15.49 3.26
C ARG A 47 7.19 16.57 3.35
N THR A 48 6.10 16.28 4.04
CA THR A 48 4.93 17.17 4.11
C THR A 48 4.95 17.92 5.43
N THR A 49 4.86 19.25 5.40
CA THR A 49 4.91 20.11 6.60
C THR A 49 3.68 19.94 7.52
N VAL A 50 2.55 19.50 6.96
CA VAL A 50 1.29 19.33 7.71
C VAL A 50 0.74 17.92 7.51
N ASP A 51 0.72 17.16 8.60
CA ASP A 51 0.19 15.80 8.63
C ASP A 51 -1.33 15.79 8.86
N SER A 52 -2.07 16.12 7.81
CA SER A 52 -3.54 16.19 7.82
C SER A 52 -4.19 15.09 6.97
N PRO A 53 -5.43 14.68 7.26
CA PRO A 53 -6.14 13.66 6.47
C PRO A 53 -6.22 14.00 4.98
N ALA A 54 -6.42 15.28 4.65
CA ALA A 54 -6.46 15.75 3.26
C ALA A 54 -5.10 15.63 2.55
N ALA A 55 -3.99 15.86 3.27
CA ALA A 55 -2.65 15.67 2.73
C ALA A 55 -2.37 14.18 2.49
N VAL A 56 -2.75 13.31 3.44
CA VAL A 56 -2.65 11.85 3.28
C VAL A 56 -3.49 11.37 2.10
N ARG A 57 -4.74 11.82 1.95
CA ARG A 57 -5.61 11.45 0.82
C ARG A 57 -4.91 11.75 -0.52
N ARG A 58 -4.29 12.93 -0.66
CA ARG A 58 -3.52 13.29 -1.86
C ARG A 58 -2.28 12.41 -2.09
N ILE A 59 -1.64 11.93 -1.03
CA ILE A 59 -0.54 10.97 -1.15
C ILE A 59 -1.09 9.63 -1.68
N LEU A 60 -2.18 9.13 -1.08
CA LEU A 60 -2.83 7.90 -1.51
C LEU A 60 -3.33 7.98 -2.97
N ASP A 61 -3.91 9.11 -3.37
CA ASP A 61 -4.35 9.36 -4.75
C ASP A 61 -3.20 9.27 -5.75
N ARG A 62 -1.96 9.61 -5.35
CA ARG A 62 -0.76 9.45 -6.19
C ARG A 62 -0.24 8.01 -6.20
N LEU A 63 -0.44 7.26 -5.13
CA LEU A 63 -0.10 5.83 -5.08
C LEU A 63 -1.05 4.99 -5.94
N GLY A 64 -2.29 5.42 -6.08
CA GLY A 64 -3.30 4.78 -6.92
C GLY A 64 -4.29 3.91 -6.14
N SER A 65 -5.06 3.11 -6.88
CA SER A 65 -6.10 2.27 -6.27
C SER A 65 -5.49 1.01 -5.62
N PRO A 66 -6.07 0.52 -4.52
CA PRO A 66 -5.67 -0.75 -3.91
C PRO A 66 -5.63 -1.92 -4.90
N ASP A 67 -6.60 -2.01 -5.79
CA ASP A 67 -6.68 -3.03 -6.84
C ASP A 67 -5.48 -2.99 -7.80
N ASP A 68 -5.12 -1.81 -8.31
CA ASP A 68 -3.99 -1.66 -9.25
C ASP A 68 -2.66 -2.05 -8.59
N LEU A 69 -2.49 -1.69 -7.32
CA LEU A 69 -1.30 -2.03 -6.54
C LEU A 69 -1.18 -3.54 -6.28
N VAL A 70 -2.30 -4.18 -5.98
CA VAL A 70 -2.35 -5.63 -5.77
C VAL A 70 -2.11 -6.38 -7.08
N ASP A 71 -2.70 -5.92 -8.19
CA ASP A 71 -2.52 -6.53 -9.50
C ASP A 71 -1.06 -6.39 -9.98
N ALA A 72 -0.43 -5.24 -9.76
CA ALA A 72 0.99 -5.04 -10.02
C ALA A 72 1.88 -5.99 -9.18
N ALA A 73 1.55 -6.18 -7.89
CA ALA A 73 2.28 -7.08 -7.01
C ALA A 73 2.10 -8.57 -7.36
N GLY A 74 0.88 -8.95 -7.78
CA GLY A 74 0.56 -10.30 -8.26
C GLY A 74 1.32 -10.66 -9.53
N GLY A 75 1.46 -9.72 -10.46
CA GLY A 75 2.24 -9.88 -11.69
C GLY A 75 3.75 -10.01 -11.44
N ALA A 76 4.31 -9.21 -10.52
CA ALA A 76 5.73 -9.26 -10.18
C ALA A 76 6.14 -10.57 -9.47
N SER A 77 5.23 -11.19 -8.72
CA SER A 77 5.52 -12.41 -7.97
C SER A 77 5.54 -13.69 -8.83
N GLY A 78 5.10 -13.61 -10.11
CA GLY A 78 5.12 -14.72 -11.07
C GLY A 78 6.44 -14.93 -11.83
N VAL A 79 7.41 -14.01 -11.74
CA VAL A 79 8.62 -14.03 -12.59
C VAL A 79 9.83 -14.70 -11.93
N ARG A 80 9.75 -15.16 -10.67
CA ARG A 80 10.82 -16.00 -10.08
C ARG A 80 10.56 -17.50 -10.29
N ARG A 81 10.54 -17.92 -11.55
CA ARG A 81 10.76 -19.33 -11.93
C ARG A 81 12.26 -19.51 -12.16
N ALA A 82 12.90 -20.28 -11.29
CA ALA A 82 14.34 -20.57 -11.32
C ALA A 82 14.77 -21.15 -12.68
N PRO A 83 15.94 -20.78 -13.22
CA PRO A 83 16.53 -21.54 -14.32
C PRO A 83 16.98 -22.91 -13.80
N VAL A 84 16.58 -23.94 -14.54
CA VAL A 84 17.02 -25.34 -14.42
C VAL A 84 18.45 -25.52 -14.91
#